data_AF-A0A660NJZ5-F1
#
_entry.id   AF-A0A660NJZ5-F1
#
_cell.length_a   1.000
_cell.length_b   1.000
_cell.length_c   1.000
_cell.angle_alpha   90.00
_cell.angle_beta   90.00
_cell.angle_gamma   90.00
#
_symmetry.space_group_name_H-M   'P 1'
#
loop_
_entity.id
_entity.type
_entity.pdbx_description
1 polymer ?
#
loop_
_entity_poly.entity_id
_entity_poly.type
_entity_poly.pdbx_seq_one_letter_code
_entity_poly.pdbx_strand_id
1 'polypeptide(L)' 'MAGLNKMSPHLDWFSAVSYHAMGVLTDMSSARLVIACFPAWAACVMKVWRDSTIIRPGAHGVGPDNLTFALLEEQP' A
#
# COMPACT_ATOMS: atom_id res chain seq x y z
N MET A 1 10.32 -17.80 19.58
CA MET A 1 10.65 -16.37 19.39
C MET A 1 9.43 -15.46 19.55
N ALA A 2 8.48 -15.80 20.44
CA ALA A 2 7.38 -14.93 20.83
C ALA A 2 7.62 -14.58 22.30
N GLY A 3 8.13 -13.38 22.59
CA GLY A 3 8.49 -13.03 23.97
C GLY A 3 8.97 -11.61 24.20
N LEU A 4 9.42 -10.89 23.16
CA LEU A 4 10.00 -9.56 23.36
C LEU A 4 9.00 -8.40 23.25
N ASN A 5 7.86 -8.56 22.55
CA ASN A 5 6.94 -7.45 22.29
C ASN A 5 5.43 -7.80 22.26
N LYS A 6 5.00 -8.96 22.81
CA LYS A 6 3.59 -9.41 22.84
C LYS A 6 2.81 -9.30 21.50
N MET A 7 3.52 -9.29 20.37
CA MET A 7 2.90 -9.28 19.04
C MET A 7 2.82 -10.70 18.53
N SER A 8 1.64 -11.06 18.03
CA SER A 8 1.45 -12.29 17.29
C SER A 8 2.19 -12.20 15.95
N PRO A 9 2.89 -13.25 15.51
CA PRO A 9 3.52 -13.27 14.21
C PRO A 9 2.49 -13.11 13.09
N HIS A 10 2.73 -12.17 12.18
CA HIS A 10 1.94 -11.99 10.97
C HIS A 10 2.11 -13.19 10.02
N LEU A 11 1.20 -13.35 9.06
CA LEU A 11 1.27 -14.40 8.03
C LEU A 11 2.64 -14.46 7.35
N ASP A 12 3.25 -13.30 7.11
CA ASP A 12 4.55 -13.19 6.42
C ASP A 12 5.69 -13.90 7.16
N TRP A 13 5.61 -13.99 8.49
CA TRP A 13 6.61 -14.68 9.30
C TRP A 13 6.64 -16.18 9.01
N PHE A 14 5.46 -16.79 8.91
CA PHE A 14 5.34 -18.23 8.63
C PHE A 14 5.48 -18.53 7.14
N SER A 15 5.03 -17.63 6.27
CA SER A 15 5.10 -17.83 4.82
C SER A 15 6.55 -17.80 4.32
N ALA A 16 7.43 -16.97 4.89
CA ALA A 16 8.85 -16.92 4.53
C ALA A 16 9.56 -18.28 4.72
N VAL A 17 9.36 -18.93 5.87
CA VAL A 17 9.94 -20.26 6.16
C VAL A 17 9.35 -21.32 5.22
N SER A 18 8.05 -21.25 4.96
CA SER A 18 7.35 -22.19 4.09
C SER A 18 7.80 -22.07 2.63
N TYR A 19 7.98 -20.86 2.11
CA TYR A 19 8.47 -20.62 0.76
C TYR A 19 9.94 -21.01 0.59
N HIS A 20 10.77 -20.75 1.60
CA HIS A 20 12.16 -21.23 1.60
C HIS A 20 12.22 -22.77 1.57
N ALA A 21 11.39 -23.46 2.38
CA ALA A 21 11.31 -24.92 2.38
C ALA A 21 10.84 -25.50 1.02
N MET A 22 9.99 -24.77 0.29
CA MET A 22 9.55 -25.13 -1.06
C MET A 22 10.57 -24.75 -2.17
N GLY A 23 11.76 -24.26 -1.81
CA GLY A 23 12.81 -23.89 -2.78
C GLY A 23 12.48 -22.65 -3.62
N VAL A 24 11.58 -21.79 -3.13
CA VAL A 24 11.20 -20.56 -3.83
C VAL A 24 12.30 -19.52 -3.66
N LEU A 25 12.75 -18.94 -4.77
CA LEU A 25 13.66 -17.79 -4.74
C LEU A 25 12.99 -16.64 -3.97
N THR A 26 13.74 -16.00 -3.06
CA THR A 26 13.25 -14.88 -2.23
C THR A 26 12.64 -13.76 -3.08
N ASP A 27 13.22 -13.48 -4.24
CA ASP A 27 12.72 -12.46 -5.18
C ASP A 27 11.33 -12.77 -5.76
N MET A 28 10.91 -14.04 -5.72
CA MET A 28 9.63 -14.51 -6.28
C MET A 28 8.50 -14.57 -5.26
N SER A 29 8.76 -14.32 -3.98
CA SER A 29 7.72 -14.30 -2.94
C SER A 29 6.68 -13.19 -3.18
N SER A 30 7.14 -12.02 -3.64
CA SER A 30 6.26 -10.89 -4.00
C SER A 30 5.40 -11.20 -5.23
N ALA A 31 5.99 -11.82 -6.26
CA ALA A 31 5.27 -12.25 -7.46
C ALA A 31 4.15 -13.25 -7.14
N ARG A 32 4.41 -14.20 -6.22
CA ARG A 32 3.38 -15.14 -5.75
C ARG A 32 2.24 -14.47 -4.99
N LEU A 33 2.55 -13.47 -4.16
CA LEU A 33 1.54 -12.68 -3.46
C LEU A 33 0.62 -11.95 -4.45
N VAL A 34 1.18 -11.35 -5.50
CA VAL A 34 0.39 -10.68 -6.56
C VAL A 34 -0.58 -11.65 -7.23
N ILE A 35 -0.12 -12.85 -7.58
CA ILE A 35 -0.98 -13.89 -8.19
C ILE A 35 -2.08 -14.32 -7.21
N ALA A 36 -1.74 -14.52 -5.93
CA ALA A 36 -2.70 -14.93 -4.91
C ALA A 36 -3.74 -13.84 -4.59
N CYS A 37 -3.35 -12.57 -4.59
CA CYS A 37 -4.24 -11.44 -4.29
C CYS A 37 -5.05 -10.95 -5.51
N PHE A 38 -4.71 -11.38 -6.72
CA PHE A 38 -5.40 -10.95 -7.94
C PHE A 38 -6.93 -11.12 -7.89
N PRO A 39 -7.50 -12.25 -7.41
CA PRO A 39 -8.96 -12.40 -7.30
C PRO A 39 -9.60 -11.41 -6.32
N ALA A 40 -8.91 -11.06 -5.23
CA ALA A 40 -9.41 -10.10 -4.25
C ALA A 40 -9.46 -8.69 -4.84
N TRP A 41 -8.41 -8.28 -5.56
CA TRP A 41 -8.40 -7.01 -6.27
C TRP A 41 -9.45 -6.97 -7.38
N ALA A 42 -9.58 -8.05 -8.15
CA ALA A 42 -10.63 -8.17 -9.17
C ALA A 42 -12.02 -8.03 -8.55
N ALA A 43 -12.28 -8.64 -7.39
CA ALA A 43 -13.55 -8.50 -6.68
C ALA A 43 -13.82 -7.05 -6.24
N CYS A 44 -12.81 -6.36 -5.70
CA CYS A 44 -12.92 -4.92 -5.37
C CYS A 44 -13.25 -4.08 -6.60
N VAL A 45 -12.60 -4.33 -7.73
CA VAL A 45 -12.89 -3.65 -9.00
C VAL A 45 -14.33 -3.94 -9.44
N MET A 46 -14.73 -5.21 -9.50
CA MET A 46 -16.09 -5.60 -9.89
C MET A 46 -17.17 -4.94 -9.03
N LYS A 47 -16.91 -4.79 -7.72
CA LYS A 47 -17.79 -4.06 -6.80
C LYS A 47 -17.95 -2.60 -7.23
N VAL A 48 -16.84 -1.91 -7.52
CA VAL A 48 -16.86 -0.51 -8.00
C VAL A 48 -17.58 -0.40 -9.36
N TRP A 49 -17.40 -1.36 -10.26
CA TRP A 49 -18.13 -1.39 -11.54
C TRP A 49 -19.64 -1.52 -11.37
N ARG A 50 -20.10 -2.32 -10.41
CA ARG A 50 -21.53 -2.51 -10.14
C ARG A 50 -22.15 -1.34 -9.37
N ASP A 51 -21.47 -0.85 -8.33
CA ASP A 51 -21.98 0.18 -7.42
C ASP A 51 -21.68 1.61 -7.94
N SER A 52 -20.84 1.77 -8.97
CA SER A 52 -20.46 3.02 -9.65
C SER A 52 -20.05 4.17 -8.72
N THR A 53 -19.57 3.85 -7.52
CA THR A 53 -19.19 4.82 -6.49
C THR A 53 -17.71 4.68 -6.17
N ILE A 54 -16.95 5.76 -6.35
CA ILE A 54 -15.53 5.85 -5.96
C ILE A 54 -15.36 6.84 -4.82
N ILE A 55 -14.44 6.56 -3.91
CA ILE A 55 -14.08 7.47 -2.83
C ILE A 55 -13.40 8.71 -3.43
N ARG A 56 -13.93 9.91 -3.11
CA ARG A 56 -13.36 11.20 -3.48
C ARG A 56 -12.77 11.87 -2.23
N PRO A 57 -11.52 11.55 -1.85
CA PRO A 57 -10.91 12.15 -0.67
C PRO A 57 -10.74 13.66 -0.89
N GLY A 58 -11.21 14.45 0.07
CA GLY A 58 -10.87 15.88 0.16
C GLY A 58 -9.53 16.07 0.85
N ALA A 59 -8.89 17.20 0.59
CA ALA A 59 -7.70 17.62 1.30
C ALA A 59 -8.00 18.87 2.14
N HIS A 60 -7.38 18.97 3.32
CA HIS A 60 -7.41 20.19 4.11
C HIS A 60 -6.25 21.10 3.67
N GLY A 61 -6.52 22.37 3.38
CA GLY A 61 -5.50 23.35 3.05
C GLY A 61 -4.74 23.77 4.30
N VAL A 62 -3.46 23.40 4.39
CA VAL A 62 -2.53 23.80 5.46
C VAL A 62 -1.41 24.72 4.93
N GLY A 63 -1.52 25.16 3.67
CA GLY A 63 -0.57 26.06 3.05
C GLY A 63 -0.83 27.53 3.40
N PRO A 64 0.16 28.42 3.21
CA PRO A 64 -0.01 29.84 3.41
C PRO A 64 -1.07 30.42 2.44
N ASP A 65 -1.89 31.34 2.97
CA ASP A 65 -2.96 31.97 2.21
C ASP A 65 -2.42 33.00 1.19
N ASN A 66 -2.95 32.92 -0.03
CA ASN A 66 -2.96 33.99 -1.05
C ASN A 66 -1.66 34.81 -1.16
N LEU A 67 -0.52 34.11 -1.32
CA LEU A 67 0.79 34.75 -1.53
C LEU A 67 0.75 35.67 -2.75
N THR A 68 1.31 36.87 -2.61
CA THR A 68 1.50 37.77 -3.75
C THR A 68 2.56 37.20 -4.66
N PHE A 69 2.28 37.12 -5.96
CA PHE A 69 3.25 36.69 -6.96
C PHE A 69 4.42 37.68 -6.99
N ALA A 70 5.62 37.24 -6.62
CA ALA A 70 6.82 38.06 -6.64
C ALA A 70 7.64 37.77 -7.91
N LEU A 71 8.20 38.82 -8.51
CA LEU A 71 9.12 38.69 -9.64
C LEU A 71 10.46 38.15 -9.16
N LEU A 72 11.16 37.41 -10.03
CA LEU A 72 12.45 36.78 -9.70
C LEU A 72 13.50 37.81 -9.23
N GLU A 73 13.41 39.06 -9.73
CA GLU A 73 14.33 40.16 -9.40
C GLU A 73 14.09 40.76 -7.99
N GLU A 74 12.92 40.52 -7.37
CA GLU A 74 12.59 40.97 -6.01
C GLU A 74 12.87 39.91 -4.94
N GLN A 75 13.29 38.70 -5.34
CA GLN A 75 13.73 37.67 -4.40
C GLN A 75 15.16 37.98 -3.92
N PRO A 76 15.45 37.93 -2.60
CA PRO A 76 16.77 38.28 -2.05
C PRO A 76 17.89 37.30 -2.43
#